data_AF-A0A9E4GRR7-F1
#
_entry.id   AF-A0A9E4GRR7-F1
#
_cell.length_a   1.000
_cell.length_b   1.000
_cell.length_c   1.000
_cell.angle_alpha   90.00
_cell.angle_beta   90.00
_cell.angle_gamma   90.00
#
_symmetry.space_group_name_H-M   'P 1'
#
loop_
_entity.id
_entity.type
_entity.pdbx_description
1 polymer ?
#
loop_
_entity_poly.entity_id
_entity_poly.type
_entity_poly.pdbx_seq_one_letter_code
_entity_poly.pdbx_strand_id
1 'polypeptide(L)' 'SDPLRPRKLLLHRREIRQITSQLRERGMAAVPTNLYLDHGLAKLEIALARGKRQYDKRRAIAQRDSQRQIERALHQRG' A
#
# COMPACT_ATOMS: atom_id res chain seq x y z
N SER A 1 15.93 -19.72 -12.21
CA SER A 1 15.59 -18.43 -11.57
C SER A 1 14.20 -18.54 -11.01
N ASP A 2 14.06 -18.82 -9.71
CA ASP A 2 12.75 -18.87 -9.06
C ASP A 2 12.27 -17.42 -8.82
N PRO A 3 11.24 -16.93 -9.54
CA PRO A 3 10.76 -15.54 -9.42
C PRO A 3 10.06 -15.26 -8.09
N LEU A 4 9.58 -16.31 -7.38
CA LEU A 4 8.84 -16.18 -6.13
C LEU A 4 9.70 -16.39 -4.89
N ARG A 5 11.03 -16.50 -5.07
CA ARG A 5 11.97 -16.71 -3.96
C ARG A 5 11.83 -15.60 -2.91
N PRO A 6 11.64 -15.96 -1.62
CA PRO A 6 11.64 -14.98 -0.54
C PRO A 6 13.01 -14.32 -0.40
N ARG A 7 13.03 -12.99 -0.40
CA ARG A 7 14.25 -12.19 -0.19
C ARG A 7 14.25 -11.64 1.24
N LYS A 8 15.38 -11.73 1.92
CA LYS A 8 15.56 -11.11 3.24
C LYS A 8 15.71 -9.60 3.06
N LEU A 9 14.95 -8.83 3.83
CA LEU A 9 15.06 -7.38 3.88
C LEU A 9 16.12 -6.97 4.90
N LEU A 10 16.91 -5.96 4.56
CA LEU A 10 17.97 -5.44 5.40
C LEU A 10 17.45 -4.16 6.08
N LEU A 11 17.13 -4.27 7.37
CA LEU A 11 16.58 -3.20 8.20
C LEU A 11 17.44 -3.05 9.46
N HIS A 12 17.40 -1.88 10.10
CA HIS A 12 18.07 -1.71 11.38
C HIS A 12 17.33 -2.48 12.49
N ARG A 13 18.07 -2.95 13.49
CA ARG A 13 17.52 -3.72 14.62
C ARG A 13 16.39 -2.99 15.36
N ARG A 14 16.46 -1.65 15.47
CA ARG A 14 15.42 -0.84 16.11
C ARG A 14 14.12 -0.84 15.28
N GLU A 15 14.23 -0.69 13.97
CA GLU A 15 13.10 -0.69 13.04
C GLU A 15 12.39 -2.05 13.02
N ILE A 16 13.15 -3.14 12.97
CA ILE A 16 12.60 -4.51 13.03
C ILE A 16 11.74 -4.69 14.27
N ARG A 17 12.20 -4.24 15.45
CA ARG A 17 11.43 -4.34 16.70
C ARG A 17 10.14 -3.52 16.64
N GLN A 18 10.21 -2.28 16.16
CA GLN A 18 9.06 -1.39 16.03
C GLN A 18 8.01 -1.96 15.07
N ILE A 19 8.43 -2.35 13.86
CA ILE A 19 7.56 -2.92 12.84
C ILE A 19 6.95 -4.23 13.34
N THR A 20 7.73 -5.11 13.96
CA THR A 20 7.22 -6.37 14.52
C THR A 20 6.18 -6.14 15.60
N SER A 21 6.37 -5.13 16.45
CA SER A 21 5.38 -4.74 17.46
C SER A 21 4.08 -4.29 16.82
N GLN A 22 4.16 -3.42 15.81
CA GLN A 22 2.98 -2.89 15.11
C GLN A 22 2.27 -3.96 14.26
N LEU A 23 3.00 -4.91 13.66
CA LEU A 23 2.43 -6.04 12.94
C LEU A 23 1.68 -7.03 13.85
N ARG A 24 2.06 -7.12 15.13
CA ARG A 24 1.33 -7.93 16.11
C ARG A 24 0.00 -7.30 16.50
N GLU A 25 -0.18 -6.00 16.29
CA GLU A 25 -1.48 -5.35 16.47
C GLU A 25 -2.47 -5.88 15.42
N ARG A 26 -3.66 -6.29 15.88
CA ARG A 26 -4.65 -6.95 15.03
C ARG A 26 -5.01 -6.06 13.82
N GLY A 27 -4.79 -6.60 12.62
CA GLY A 27 -5.22 -6.02 11.36
C GLY A 27 -4.22 -5.09 10.68
N MET A 28 -2.99 -4.95 11.21
CA MET A 28 -1.90 -4.27 10.53
C MET A 28 -1.13 -5.25 9.62
N ALA A 29 -0.73 -4.79 8.45
CA ALA A 29 0.09 -5.53 7.50
C ALA A 29 1.17 -4.62 6.91
N ALA A 30 2.35 -5.19 6.66
CA ALA A 30 3.43 -4.49 5.95
C ALA A 30 3.23 -4.69 4.45
N VAL A 31 3.21 -3.58 3.71
CA VAL A 31 3.00 -3.58 2.26
C VAL A 31 4.12 -2.79 1.58
N PRO A 32 4.64 -3.26 0.44
CA PRO A 32 5.59 -2.49 -0.34
C PRO A 32 4.88 -1.28 -0.98
N THR A 33 5.52 -0.11 -0.92
CA THR A 33 5.00 1.11 -1.56
C THR A 33 5.79 1.44 -2.82
N ASN A 34 7.12 1.36 -2.75
CA ASN A 34 7.98 1.70 -3.87
C ASN A 34 9.25 0.84 -3.86
N LEU A 35 9.70 0.46 -5.06
CA LEU A 35 10.99 -0.18 -5.27
C LEU A 35 11.82 0.77 -6.13
N TYR A 36 12.97 1.18 -5.61
CA TYR A 36 13.85 2.11 -6.31
C TYR A 36 15.30 1.64 -6.26
N LEU A 37 16.08 2.08 -7.24
CA LEU A 37 17.51 1.82 -7.28
C LEU A 37 18.23 3.00 -6.66
N ASP A 38 19.15 2.72 -5.75
CA ASP A 38 19.98 3.71 -5.10
C ASP A 38 21.39 3.13 -4.92
N HIS A 39 22.40 3.82 -5.44
CA HIS A 39 23.80 3.36 -5.42
C HIS A 39 24.00 1.92 -5.93
N GLY A 40 23.25 1.52 -6.98
CA GLY A 40 23.30 0.16 -7.54
C GLY A 40 22.61 -0.92 -6.70
N LEU A 41 21.95 -0.54 -5.61
CA LEU A 41 21.18 -1.43 -4.74
C LEU A 41 19.68 -1.18 -4.94
N ALA A 42 18.90 -2.26 -4.97
CA ALA A 42 17.44 -2.16 -4.94
C ALA A 42 16.96 -1.94 -3.51
N LYS A 43 16.39 -0.76 -3.26
CA LYS A 43 15.75 -0.39 -2.00
C LYS A 43 14.24 -0.56 -2.12
N LEU A 44 13.64 -1.14 -1.08
CA LEU A 44 12.21 -1.33 -0.96
C LEU A 44 11.69 -0.45 0.17
N GLU A 45 10.78 0.45 -0.17
CA GLU A 45 10.01 1.22 0.79
C GLU A 45 8.78 0.40 1.22
N ILE A 46 8.51 0.40 2.54
CA ILE A 46 7.48 -0.43 3.16
C ILE A 46 6.63 0.44 4.06
N ALA A 47 5.31 0.34 3.91
CA ALA A 47 4.34 1.00 4.78
C ALA A 47 3.60 -0.03 5.62
N LEU A 48 3.14 0.42 6.80
CA LEU A 48 2.23 -0.34 7.64
C LEU A 48 0.81 0.15 7.39
N ALA A 49 -0.03 -0.76 6.91
CA ALA A 49 -1.39 -0.45 6.50
C ALA A 49 -2.39 -1.38 7.17
N ARG A 50 -3.59 -0.86 7.42
CA ARG A 50 -4.75 -1.65 7.84
C ARG A 50 -5.67 -1.86 6.65
N GLY A 51 -6.08 -3.10 6.42
CA GLY A 51 -7.08 -3.41 5.38
C GLY A 51 -8.40 -2.69 5.66
N LYS A 52 -8.96 -1.99 4.66
CA LYS A 52 -10.30 -1.38 4.77
C LYS A 52 -11.37 -2.45 4.97
N ARG A 53 -12.33 -2.20 5.86
CA ARG A 53 -13.49 -3.09 6.06
C ARG A 53 -14.34 -3.13 4.78
N GLN A 54 -15.03 -4.24 4.51
CA GLN A 54 -15.85 -4.39 3.29
C GLN A 54 -16.90 -3.29 3.13
N TYR A 55 -17.48 -2.81 4.24
CA TYR A 55 -18.42 -1.69 4.24
C TYR A 55 -17.79 -0.40 3.68
N ASP A 56 -16.58 -0.05 4.14
CA ASP A 56 -15.86 1.14 3.69
C ASP A 56 -15.47 1.05 2.21
N LYS A 57 -15.23 -0.16 1.69
CA LYS A 57 -14.96 -0.38 0.26
C LYS A 57 -16.17 0.00 -0.60
N ARG A 58 -17.39 -0.39 -0.21
CA ARG A 58 -18.62 -0.06 -0.96
C ARG A 58 -18.84 1.44 -1.05
N ARG A 59 -18.71 2.16 0.07
CA ARG A 59 -18.84 3.62 0.11
C ARG A 59 -17.79 4.32 -0.75
N ALA A 60 -16.53 3.87 -0.70
CA ALA A 60 -15.46 4.44 -1.51
C ALA A 60 -15.63 4.19 -3.02
N ILE A 61 -16.18 3.02 -3.41
CA ILE A 61 -16.48 2.72 -4.81
C ILE A 61 -17.61 3.63 -5.30
N ALA A 62 -18.71 3.72 -4.54
CA ALA A 62 -19.85 4.56 -4.90
C ALA A 62 -19.44 6.04 -5.05
N GLN A 63 -18.63 6.56 -4.12
CA GLN A 63 -18.14 7.93 -4.19
C GLN A 63 -17.21 8.18 -5.40
N ARG A 64 -16.37 7.19 -5.76
CA ARG A 64 -15.48 7.31 -6.92
C ARG A 64 -16.26 7.28 -8.24
N ASP A 65 -17.29 6.44 -8.32
CA ASP A 65 -18.13 6.36 -9.51
C ASP A 65 -19.01 7.60 -9.68
N SER A 66 -19.57 8.15 -8.59
CA SER A 66 -20.31 9.42 -8.65
C SER A 66 -19.41 10.58 -9.07
N GLN A 67 -18.18 10.67 -8.55
CA GLN A 67 -17.21 11.69 -8.94
C GLN A 67 -16.90 11.63 -10.45
N ARG A 68 -16.63 10.42 -10.99
CA ARG A 68 -16.39 10.22 -12.43
C ARG A 68 -17.59 10.58 -13.30
N GLN A 69 -18.81 10.28 -12.86
CA GLN A 69 -20.01 10.65 -13.62
C GLN A 69 -20.17 12.17 -13.71
N ILE A 70 -19.92 12.88 -12.59
CA ILE A 70 -19.95 14.35 -12.55
C ILE A 70 -18.88 14.93 -13.48
N GLU A 71 -17.64 14.43 -13.40
CA GLU A 71 -16.55 14.86 -14.28
C GLU A 71 -16.88 14.66 -15.76
N ARG A 72 -17.44 13.51 -16.14
CA ARG A 72 -17.87 13.24 -17.53
C ARG A 72 -18.99 14.18 -17.99
N ALA A 73 -19.98 14.44 -17.15
CA ALA A 73 -21.10 15.32 -17.47
C ALA A 73 -20.66 16.78 -17.64
N LEU A 74 -19.67 17.23 -16.85
CA LEU A 74 -19.06 18.54 -17.00
C LEU A 74 -18.24 18.64 -18.30
N HIS A 75 -17.51 17.57 -18.67
CA HIS A 75 -16.69 17.54 -19.88
C HIS A 75 -17.50 17.44 -21.19
N GLN A 76 -18.72 16.86 -21.16
CA GLN A 76 -19.62 16.82 -22.33
C GLN A 76 -20.40 18.11 -22.57
N ARG A 77 -20.38 19.06 -21.63
CA ARG A 77 -21.11 20.33 -21.71
C ARG A 77 -20.23 21.54 -22.07
N GLY A 78 -18.93 21.34 -22.23
CA GLY A 78 -17.98 22.31 -22.81
C GLY A 78 -17.58 21.89 -24.21
#